data_AF-A0A4V5RN39-F1
#
_entry.id   AF-A0A4V5RN39-F1
#
_cell.length_a   1.000
_cell.length_b   1.000
_cell.length_c   1.000
_cell.angle_alpha   90.00
_cell.angle_beta   90.00
_cell.angle_gamma   90.00
#
_symmetry.space_group_name_H-M   'P 1'
#
loop_
_entity.id
_entity.type
_entity.pdbx_description
1 polymer ?
#
loop_
_entity_poly.entity_id
_entity_poly.type
_entity_poly.pdbx_seq_one_letter_code
_entity_poly.pdbx_strand_id
1 'polypeptide(L)' 'NDLPILSKPDLSSQNRNPPPLKFYCEGKIHCREMTSCEEAMFYLRNCPNVKIDGDNDNIPCERQHC' A
#
# COMPACT_ATOMS: atom_id res chain seq x y z
N ASN A 1 -18.00 33.33 11.70
CA ASN A 1 -18.67 32.24 12.43
C ASN A 1 -18.92 31.14 11.43
N ASP A 2 -18.00 30.18 11.46
CA ASP A 2 -17.65 29.24 10.40
C ASP A 2 -18.79 28.35 9.92
N LEU A 3 -18.78 28.16 8.60
CA LEU A 3 -19.61 27.24 7.83
C LEU A 3 -19.08 25.80 7.99
N PRO A 4 -19.89 24.82 8.41
CA PRO A 4 -19.54 23.42 8.18
C PRO A 4 -19.91 23.06 6.74
N ILE A 5 -18.91 23.10 5.86
CA ILE A 5 -19.03 22.58 4.50
C ILE A 5 -19.07 21.06 4.60
N LEU A 6 -20.28 20.46 4.57
CA LEU A 6 -20.44 19.06 4.23
C LEU A 6 -20.28 18.93 2.71
N SER A 7 -19.04 19.00 2.24
CA SER A 7 -18.68 18.71 0.86
C SER A 7 -18.92 17.23 0.59
N LYS A 8 -19.55 16.99 -0.56
CA LYS A 8 -19.69 15.71 -1.27
C LYS A 8 -18.37 14.92 -1.26
N PRO A 9 -18.36 13.59 -1.41
CA PRO A 9 -17.11 12.86 -1.63
C PRO A 9 -16.54 13.30 -2.98
N ASP A 10 -15.55 14.19 -2.92
CA ASP A 10 -14.78 14.62 -4.07
C ASP A 10 -13.85 13.47 -4.47
N LEU A 11 -14.05 12.98 -5.69
CA LEU A 11 -13.27 11.93 -6.34
C LEU A 11 -11.89 12.45 -6.80
N SER A 12 -11.26 13.35 -6.04
CA SER A 12 -10.03 14.04 -6.44
C SER A 12 -9.15 14.44 -5.25
N SER A 13 -8.85 13.53 -4.32
CA SER A 13 -7.63 13.68 -3.50
C SER A 13 -7.24 12.38 -2.82
N GLN A 14 -6.23 11.72 -3.38
CA GLN A 14 -5.64 10.49 -2.87
C GLN A 14 -4.84 10.77 -1.59
N ASN A 15 -5.54 11.03 -0.47
CA ASN A 15 -4.97 10.85 0.86
C ASN A 15 -5.40 9.47 1.37
N ARG A 16 -4.83 8.42 0.75
CA ARG A 16 -4.82 7.11 1.38
C ARG A 16 -3.74 7.17 2.45
N ASN A 17 -4.07 7.72 3.61
CA ASN A 17 -3.43 7.25 4.81
C ASN A 17 -4.31 6.10 5.31
N PRO A 18 -4.14 4.86 4.80
CA PRO A 18 -4.80 3.74 5.42
C PRO A 18 -4.45 3.77 6.91
N PRO A 19 -5.36 3.32 7.80
CA PRO A 19 -5.02 3.19 9.21
C PRO A 19 -3.68 2.44 9.32
N PRO A 20 -2.81 2.74 10.31
CA PRO A 20 -1.52 2.10 10.44
C PRO A 20 -1.74 0.61 10.72
N LEU A 21 -1.92 -0.17 9.66
CA LEU A 21 -2.00 -1.61 9.67
C LEU A 21 -0.60 -2.06 10.02
N LYS A 22 -0.46 -2.66 11.20
CA LYS A 22 0.80 -3.29 11.58
C LYS A 22 0.98 -4.49 10.67
N PHE A 23 1.79 -4.32 9.63
CA PHE A 23 2.18 -5.41 8.75
C PHE A 23 3.23 -6.26 9.46
N TYR A 24 3.17 -7.57 9.24
CA TYR A 24 4.12 -8.53 9.77
C TYR A 24 4.53 -9.46 8.65
N CYS A 25 5.71 -10.06 8.74
CA CYS A 25 6.14 -11.05 7.75
C CYS A 25 5.35 -12.35 7.94
N GLU A 26 4.24 -12.49 7.22
CA GLU A 26 3.38 -13.68 7.26
C GLU A 26 3.82 -14.74 6.23
N GLY A 27 5.01 -14.60 5.65
CA GLY A 27 5.52 -15.51 4.62
C GLY A 27 4.93 -15.30 3.23
N LYS A 28 4.28 -14.16 2.98
CA LYS A 28 3.86 -13.74 1.64
C LYS A 28 5.07 -13.50 0.76
N ILE A 29 5.04 -14.04 -0.46
CA ILE A 29 6.16 -13.95 -1.41
C ILE A 29 5.75 -13.22 -2.69
N HIS A 30 4.46 -13.25 -3.04
CA HIS A 30 3.96 -12.71 -4.30
C HIS A 30 2.96 -11.57 -4.11
N CYS A 31 2.81 -10.73 -5.13
CA CYS A 31 1.91 -9.57 -5.10
C CYS A 31 0.45 -9.91 -4.85
N ARG A 32 -0.04 -11.02 -5.39
CA ARG A 32 -1.43 -11.50 -5.19
C ARG A 32 -1.80 -11.78 -3.72
N GLU A 33 -0.81 -11.88 -2.84
CA GLU A 33 -1.01 -12.11 -1.40
C GLU A 33 -1.08 -10.78 -0.62
N MET A 34 -0.61 -9.68 -1.24
CA MET A 34 -0.67 -8.33 -0.73
C MET A 34 -2.07 -7.77 -0.94
N THR A 35 -2.49 -6.89 -0.05
CA THR A 35 -3.77 -6.19 -0.14
C THR A 35 -3.62 -4.72 -0.51
N SER A 36 -2.43 -4.14 -0.30
CA SER A 36 -2.13 -2.74 -0.63
C SER A 36 -0.66 -2.51 -0.99
N CYS A 37 -0.36 -1.38 -1.64
CA CYS A 37 1.01 -0.99 -1.94
C CYS A 37 1.84 -0.74 -0.67
N GLU A 38 1.26 -0.15 0.38
CA GLU A 38 2.01 0.08 1.63
C GLU A 38 2.42 -1.25 2.29
N GLU A 39 1.57 -2.28 2.21
CA GLU A 39 1.90 -3.63 2.68
C GLU A 39 3.03 -4.21 1.84
N ALA A 40 2.97 -4.08 0.51
CA ALA A 40 4.01 -4.55 -0.39
C ALA A 40 5.36 -3.85 -0.13
N MET A 41 5.35 -2.53 0.07
CA MET A 41 6.52 -1.75 0.46
C MET A 41 7.09 -2.22 1.80
N PHE A 42 6.23 -2.51 2.77
CA PHE A 42 6.66 -3.04 4.06
C PHE A 42 7.36 -4.39 3.89
N TYR A 43 6.77 -5.31 3.14
CA TYR A 43 7.35 -6.64 2.92
C TYR A 43 8.68 -6.58 2.17
N LEU A 44 8.81 -5.70 1.17
CA LEU A 44 10.07 -5.52 0.44
C LEU A 44 11.22 -5.08 1.35
N ARG A 45 10.93 -4.20 2.32
CA ARG A 45 11.93 -3.62 3.21
C ARG A 45 12.17 -4.40 4.49
N ASN A 46 11.16 -5.11 4.99
CA ASN A 46 11.18 -5.73 6.32
C ASN A 46 11.24 -7.25 6.27
N CYS A 47 10.85 -7.89 5.16
CA CYS A 47 10.76 -9.34 5.07
C CYS A 47 11.77 -9.93 4.07
N PRO A 48 12.65 -10.86 4.48
CA PRO A 48 13.54 -11.56 3.57
C PRO A 48 12.76 -12.57 2.70
N ASN A 49 13.30 -12.89 1.51
CA ASN A 49 12.74 -13.87 0.56
C ASN A 49 11.43 -13.48 -0.16
N VAL A 50 11.08 -12.19 -0.21
CA VAL A 50 9.94 -11.73 -1.00
C VAL A 50 10.29 -11.58 -2.49
N LYS A 51 9.39 -11.98 -3.38
CA LYS A 51 9.52 -11.83 -4.85
C LYS A 51 8.38 -10.97 -5.39
N ILE A 52 8.34 -9.74 -4.89
CA ILE A 52 7.33 -8.74 -5.22
C ILE A 52 7.88 -7.59 -6.06
N ASP A 53 9.21 -7.42 -6.06
CA ASP A 53 9.95 -6.52 -6.92
C ASP A 53 10.64 -7.36 -8.01
N GLY A 54 10.01 -7.42 -9.18
CA GLY A 54 10.49 -8.23 -10.30
C GLY A 54 11.60 -7.55 -11.10
N ASP A 55 11.54 -6.22 -11.17
CA ASP A 55 12.41 -5.38 -11.99
C ASP A 55 13.53 -4.70 -11.15
N ASN A 56 13.52 -4.91 -9.83
CA ASN A 56 14.47 -4.39 -8.83
C ASN A 56 14.52 -2.85 -8.79
N ASP A 57 13.37 -2.22 -9.03
CA ASP A 57 13.21 -0.77 -9.04
C ASP A 57 12.79 -0.20 -7.67
N ASN A 58 12.68 -1.06 -6.65
CA ASN A 58 12.17 -0.76 -5.31
C ASN A 58 10.67 -0.42 -5.27
N ILE A 59 9.91 -0.74 -6.33
CA ILE A 59 8.46 -0.56 -6.40
C ILE A 59 7.81 -1.94 -6.45
N PRO A 60 7.37 -2.48 -5.30
CA PRO A 60 6.74 -3.78 -5.28
C PRO A 60 5.33 -3.70 -5.86
N CYS A 61 4.97 -4.69 -6.67
CA CYS A 61 3.60 -4.87 -7.16
C CYS A 61 3.01 -3.70 -7.96
N GLU A 62 3.85 -2.96 -8.68
CA GLU A 62 3.51 -1.77 -9.48
C GLU A 62 2.22 -1.94 -10.32
N ARG A 63 2.03 -3.12 -10.93
CA ARG A 63 0.89 -3.36 -11.85
C ARG A 63 -0.42 -3.80 -11.18
N GLN A 64 -0.41 -4.20 -9.91
CA GLN A 64 -1.57 -4.84 -9.27
C GLN A 64 -2.07 -4.11 -8.02
N HIS A 65 -1.16 -3.52 -7.23
CA HIS A 65 -1.51 -3.01 -5.90
C HIS A 65 -1.11 -1.55 -5.63
N CYS A 66 -0.46 -0.82 -6.57
CA CYS A 66 0.06 0.53 -6.36
C CYS A 66 -0.62 1.68 -7.15
#